data_AF-A0A1C1A9N2-F1
#
_entry.id   AF-A0A1C1A9N2-F1
#
_cell.length_a   1.000
_cell.length_b   1.000
_cell.length_c   1.000
_cell.angle_alpha   90.00
_cell.angle_beta   90.00
_cell.angle_gamma   90.00
#
_symmetry.space_group_name_H-M   'P 1'
#
loop_
_entity.id
_entity.type
_entity.pdbx_description
1 polymer ?
#
loop_
_entity_poly.entity_id
_entity_poly.type
_entity_poly.pdbx_seq_one_letter_code
_entity_poly.pdbx_strand_id
1 'polypeptide(L)'
;MRHFTGAFRKKIKQNPFRSLNMGLIKEYSMIIRRSELKQWVSIGWAEDMFYRDFNYAPVKDEAIILGKPVTLADIEIAKLIGTRITNYCNYLGTYGMGGPGFFGLLIDRDGVKEYLTYAVWASGQYIMMDDRVFECHLTYNLQFQPWISQWSDEKDQWDDLSEILKESIIVGVDLTDSQLNIEIVSKEVKHIISFYKFNKELPPHGNGEARKHAFEEGNISNYIVFCNADAVLHV
;
A
#
# COMPACT_ATOMS: atom_id res chain seq x y z
N MET A 1 -2.58 -41.18 -46.20
CA MET A 1 -3.12 -41.50 -44.87
C MET A 1 -1.97 -41.51 -43.88
N ARG A 2 -1.87 -40.47 -43.04
CA ARG A 2 -1.26 -40.45 -41.69
C ARG A 2 -1.32 -39.00 -41.19
N HIS A 3 -2.43 -38.69 -40.53
CA HIS A 3 -2.61 -37.49 -39.74
C HIS A 3 -1.63 -37.53 -38.57
N PHE A 4 -0.74 -36.55 -38.47
CA PHE A 4 -0.04 -36.29 -37.23
C PHE A 4 -0.99 -35.54 -36.30
N THR A 5 -1.27 -36.22 -35.19
CA THR A 5 -2.11 -35.82 -34.07
C THR A 5 -1.72 -34.45 -33.53
N GLY A 6 -2.71 -33.55 -33.46
CA GLY A 6 -2.59 -32.30 -32.75
C GLY A 6 -2.21 -32.54 -31.30
N ALA A 7 -1.04 -32.05 -30.90
CA ALA A 7 -0.67 -31.96 -29.51
C ALA A 7 -1.74 -31.10 -28.81
N PHE A 8 -2.48 -31.71 -27.88
CA PHE A 8 -3.30 -30.99 -26.92
C PHE A 8 -2.38 -30.00 -26.19
N ARG A 9 -2.37 -28.73 -26.62
CA ARG A 9 -1.89 -27.63 -25.78
C ARG A 9 -2.83 -27.60 -24.59
N LYS A 10 -2.42 -28.23 -23.49
CA LYS A 10 -3.07 -28.11 -22.19
C LYS A 10 -3.16 -26.60 -21.93
N LYS A 11 -4.37 -26.04 -21.97
CA LYS A 11 -4.60 -24.61 -21.71
C LYS A 11 -4.01 -24.36 -20.32
N ILE A 12 -2.86 -23.67 -20.27
CA ILE A 12 -2.26 -23.31 -18.99
C ILE A 12 -3.33 -22.46 -18.31
N LYS A 13 -3.86 -22.95 -17.19
CA LYS A 13 -4.88 -22.21 -16.44
C LYS A 13 -4.17 -20.94 -15.97
N GLN A 14 -4.60 -19.81 -16.51
CA GLN A 14 -4.05 -18.51 -16.14
C GLN A 14 -4.23 -18.33 -14.63
N ASN A 15 -3.18 -17.88 -13.95
CA ASN A 15 -3.22 -17.66 -12.51
C ASN A 15 -4.37 -16.66 -12.22
N PRO A 16 -5.30 -16.97 -11.28
CA PRO A 16 -6.49 -16.18 -11.04
C PRO A 16 -6.21 -14.78 -10.50
N PHE A 17 -4.98 -14.52 -10.05
CA PHE A 17 -4.54 -13.24 -9.50
C PHE A 17 -3.80 -12.37 -10.52
N ARG A 18 -3.82 -12.75 -11.79
CA ARG A 18 -3.44 -11.87 -12.90
C ARG A 18 -4.53 -10.84 -13.12
N SER A 19 -4.14 -9.57 -13.27
CA SER A 19 -5.05 -8.47 -13.57
C SER A 19 -6.16 -8.31 -12.54
N LEU A 20 -5.75 -8.07 -11.29
CA LEU A 20 -6.62 -7.62 -10.22
C LEU A 20 -7.37 -6.36 -10.67
N ASN A 21 -8.69 -6.38 -10.53
CA ASN A 21 -9.53 -5.21 -10.78
C ASN A 21 -9.70 -4.41 -9.47
N MET A 22 -8.59 -3.98 -8.87
CA MET A 22 -8.57 -3.35 -7.54
C MET A 22 -7.94 -1.96 -7.58
N GLY A 23 -8.69 -0.99 -8.11
CA GLY A 23 -8.20 0.39 -8.25
C GLY A 23 -6.94 0.43 -9.13
N LEU A 24 -5.84 0.97 -8.58
CA LEU A 24 -4.55 1.01 -9.25
C LEU A 24 -3.77 -0.31 -9.17
N ILE A 25 -4.16 -1.24 -8.31
CA ILE A 25 -3.43 -2.51 -8.10
C ILE A 25 -3.80 -3.49 -9.20
N LYS A 26 -2.86 -3.77 -10.10
CA LYS A 26 -2.98 -4.75 -11.19
C LYS A 26 -2.59 -6.15 -10.75
N GLU A 27 -1.56 -6.30 -9.94
CA GLU A 27 -1.06 -7.61 -9.49
C GLU A 27 -0.49 -7.46 -8.07
N TYR A 28 -0.40 -8.56 -7.34
CA TYR A 28 0.15 -8.59 -5.98
C TYR A 28 1.03 -9.83 -5.86
N SER A 29 2.36 -9.62 -5.81
CA SER A 29 3.35 -10.70 -5.89
C SER A 29 4.18 -10.81 -4.62
N MET A 30 4.80 -11.97 -4.43
CA MET A 30 5.87 -12.19 -3.47
C MET A 30 6.85 -13.21 -4.04
N ILE A 31 8.15 -12.99 -3.81
CA ILE A 31 9.19 -13.99 -4.06
C ILE A 31 9.43 -14.73 -2.75
N ILE A 32 9.24 -16.04 -2.77
CA ILE A 32 9.39 -16.90 -1.59
C ILE A 32 10.40 -18.00 -1.84
N ARG A 33 10.87 -18.64 -0.76
CA ARG A 33 11.58 -19.91 -0.87
C ARG A 33 10.61 -20.98 -1.34
N ARG A 34 11.03 -21.81 -2.30
CA ARG A 34 10.23 -22.91 -2.84
C ARG A 34 9.80 -23.92 -1.76
N SER A 35 10.57 -24.07 -0.68
CA SER A 35 10.20 -24.89 0.49
C SER A 35 8.93 -24.41 1.20
N GLU A 36 8.61 -23.13 1.13
CA GLU A 36 7.46 -22.50 1.81
C GLU A 36 6.20 -22.50 0.95
N LEU A 37 6.31 -22.87 -0.33
CA LEU A 37 5.23 -22.75 -1.31
C LEU A 37 3.93 -23.41 -0.85
N LYS A 38 4.01 -24.59 -0.24
CA LYS A 38 2.81 -25.31 0.25
C LYS A 38 2.05 -24.52 1.31
N GLN A 39 2.78 -23.84 2.23
CA GLN A 39 2.17 -23.04 3.28
C GLN A 39 1.44 -21.84 2.68
N TRP A 40 2.10 -21.09 1.77
CA TRP A 40 1.49 -19.93 1.13
C TRP A 40 0.27 -20.29 0.28
N VAL A 41 0.34 -21.38 -0.49
CA VAL A 41 -0.80 -21.87 -1.28
C VAL A 41 -1.98 -22.26 -0.38
N SER A 42 -1.72 -22.82 0.80
CA SER A 42 -2.79 -23.20 1.73
C SER A 42 -3.58 -22.01 2.28
N ILE A 43 -2.99 -20.81 2.28
CA ILE A 43 -3.64 -19.57 2.74
C ILE A 43 -4.06 -18.66 1.57
N GLY A 44 -4.19 -19.21 0.36
CA GLY A 44 -4.84 -18.54 -0.76
C GLY A 44 -3.93 -17.90 -1.79
N TRP A 45 -2.61 -18.10 -1.71
CA TRP A 45 -1.68 -17.68 -2.77
C TRP A 45 -1.60 -18.72 -3.90
N ALA A 46 -1.12 -18.31 -5.07
CA ALA A 46 -0.92 -19.21 -6.20
C ALA A 46 0.42 -18.96 -6.89
N GLU A 47 1.21 -20.02 -7.11
CA GLU A 47 2.44 -19.94 -7.91
C GLU A 47 2.14 -19.49 -9.34
N ASP A 48 3.00 -18.63 -9.89
CA ASP A 48 3.03 -18.32 -11.32
C ASP A 48 4.47 -18.41 -11.84
N MET A 49 4.80 -19.55 -12.45
CA MET A 49 6.12 -19.82 -13.03
C MET A 49 6.46 -18.91 -14.22
N PHE A 50 5.46 -18.26 -14.82
CA PHE A 50 5.63 -17.37 -15.96
C PHE A 50 5.58 -15.89 -15.56
N TYR A 51 5.30 -15.58 -14.29
CA TYR A 51 5.41 -14.23 -13.76
C TYR A 51 6.85 -13.76 -13.75
N ARG A 52 7.05 -12.48 -14.03
CA ARG A 52 8.34 -11.80 -13.94
C ARG A 52 8.13 -10.50 -13.21
N ASP A 53 8.80 -10.37 -12.07
CA ASP A 53 8.76 -9.16 -11.26
C ASP A 53 9.90 -8.23 -11.71
N PHE A 54 9.60 -7.13 -12.42
CA PHE A 54 10.63 -6.30 -13.08
C PHE A 54 11.65 -7.08 -13.92
N ASN A 55 11.19 -8.05 -14.72
CA ASN A 55 12.02 -8.99 -15.50
C ASN A 55 12.83 -10.01 -14.66
N TYR A 56 12.70 -10.00 -13.33
CA TYR A 56 13.25 -11.04 -12.48
C TYR A 56 12.58 -12.38 -12.76
N ALA A 57 13.39 -13.42 -12.93
CA ALA A 57 12.94 -14.80 -13.00
C ALA A 57 13.43 -15.54 -11.75
N PRO A 58 12.56 -16.26 -11.03
CA PRO A 58 12.96 -16.96 -9.82
C PRO A 58 14.03 -18.00 -10.13
N VAL A 59 15.05 -18.08 -9.28
CA VAL A 59 16.06 -19.14 -9.37
C VAL A 59 15.50 -20.48 -8.85
N LYS A 60 16.26 -21.57 -8.97
CA LYS A 60 15.80 -22.95 -8.71
C LYS A 60 15.07 -23.12 -7.36
N ASP A 61 15.55 -22.46 -6.31
CA ASP A 61 15.04 -22.61 -4.95
C ASP A 61 14.01 -21.54 -4.55
N GLU A 62 13.56 -20.74 -5.51
CA GLU A 62 12.57 -19.70 -5.32
C GLU A 62 11.28 -20.01 -6.09
N ALA A 63 10.20 -19.36 -5.67
CA ALA A 63 8.93 -19.31 -6.41
C ALA A 63 8.38 -17.88 -6.36
N ILE A 64 7.79 -17.45 -7.48
CA ILE A 64 6.92 -16.26 -7.48
C ILE A 64 5.50 -16.74 -7.25
N ILE A 65 4.87 -16.17 -6.23
CA ILE A 65 3.47 -16.39 -5.93
C ILE A 65 2.70 -15.09 -6.14
N LEU A 66 1.43 -15.22 -6.55
CA LEU A 66 0.48 -14.14 -6.67
C LEU A 66 -0.66 -14.34 -5.70
N GLY A 67 -1.25 -13.24 -5.23
CA GLY A 67 -2.39 -13.25 -4.33
C GLY A 67 -3.35 -12.11 -4.62
N LYS A 68 -4.32 -11.93 -3.73
CA LYS A 68 -5.20 -10.77 -3.69
C LYS A 68 -5.04 -10.11 -2.32
N PRO A 69 -4.66 -8.83 -2.24
CA PRO A 69 -4.57 -8.16 -0.95
C PRO A 69 -5.96 -8.02 -0.33
N VAL A 70 -6.03 -8.12 0.99
CA VAL A 70 -7.26 -7.93 1.75
C VAL A 70 -7.52 -6.43 1.86
N THR A 71 -8.76 -5.98 1.65
CA THR A 71 -9.13 -4.57 1.84
C THR A 71 -9.61 -4.34 3.27
N LEU A 72 -9.61 -3.08 3.72
CA LEU A 72 -10.21 -2.72 5.01
C LEU A 72 -11.71 -3.04 5.04
N ALA A 73 -12.39 -3.02 3.88
CA ALA A 73 -13.79 -3.42 3.76
C ALA A 73 -14.03 -4.92 4.03
N ASP A 74 -12.99 -5.75 3.91
CA ASP A 74 -13.08 -7.21 4.10
C ASP A 74 -12.87 -7.64 5.56
N ILE A 75 -12.58 -6.69 6.47
CA ILE A 75 -12.28 -6.99 7.88
C ILE A 75 -13.12 -6.16 8.86
N GLU A 76 -13.19 -6.64 10.09
CA GLU A 76 -13.70 -5.85 11.22
C GLU A 76 -12.65 -4.79 11.61
N ILE A 77 -12.96 -3.51 11.41
CA ILE A 77 -12.05 -2.39 11.68
C ILE A 77 -11.56 -2.36 13.14
N ALA A 78 -12.37 -2.85 14.08
CA ALA A 78 -12.02 -2.93 15.50
C ALA A 78 -10.78 -3.81 15.76
N LYS A 79 -10.41 -4.69 14.83
CA LYS A 79 -9.18 -5.51 14.91
C LYS A 79 -7.89 -4.70 14.76
N LEU A 80 -7.96 -3.44 14.33
CA LEU A 80 -6.81 -2.54 14.30
C LEU A 80 -6.50 -1.93 15.67
N ILE A 81 -7.45 -1.93 16.60
CA ILE A 81 -7.25 -1.35 17.94
C ILE A 81 -6.29 -2.24 18.74
N GLY A 82 -5.30 -1.61 19.37
CA GLY A 82 -4.22 -2.27 20.09
C GLY A 82 -3.04 -2.69 19.20
N THR A 83 -3.16 -2.57 17.88
CA THR A 83 -2.07 -2.87 16.95
C THR A 83 -0.96 -1.82 17.05
N ARG A 84 0.30 -2.29 17.01
CA ARG A 84 1.49 -1.44 17.04
C ARG A 84 1.90 -1.06 15.62
N ILE A 85 2.15 0.24 15.40
CA ILE A 85 2.84 0.73 14.21
C ILE A 85 4.34 0.64 14.46
N THR A 86 5.03 -0.19 13.70
CA THR A 86 6.47 -0.43 13.85
C THR A 86 7.30 0.41 12.88
N ASN A 87 6.72 0.81 11.76
CA ASN A 87 7.35 1.70 10.78
C ASN A 87 6.30 2.27 9.82
N TYR A 88 6.72 3.01 8.80
CA TYR A 88 5.90 3.35 7.64
C TYR A 88 6.75 3.37 6.36
N CYS A 89 6.10 3.42 5.21
CA CYS A 89 6.73 3.60 3.91
C CYS A 89 5.85 4.50 3.05
N ASN A 90 6.45 5.49 2.40
CA ASN A 90 5.75 6.46 1.55
C ASN A 90 5.93 6.21 0.04
N TYR A 91 6.53 5.08 -0.31
CA TYR A 91 6.85 4.70 -1.69
C TYR A 91 6.55 3.22 -1.98
N LEU A 92 5.48 2.67 -1.37
CA LEU A 92 5.04 1.30 -1.64
C LEU A 92 4.48 1.17 -3.07
N GLY A 93 4.58 -0.06 -3.59
CA GLY A 93 4.16 -0.45 -4.93
C GLY A 93 5.25 -0.35 -5.98
N THR A 94 4.98 -0.80 -7.21
CA THR A 94 5.96 -0.75 -8.29
C THR A 94 6.14 0.66 -8.83
N TYR A 95 7.41 1.07 -8.96
CA TYR A 95 7.80 2.41 -9.42
C TYR A 95 8.34 2.42 -10.86
N GLY A 96 8.00 3.49 -11.57
CA GLY A 96 8.79 4.11 -12.63
C GLY A 96 8.69 5.64 -12.47
N MET A 97 9.68 6.39 -12.97
CA MET A 97 9.86 7.86 -12.82
C MET A 97 8.55 8.67 -12.78
N GLY A 98 7.93 8.84 -11.59
CA GLY A 98 6.64 9.52 -11.40
C GLY A 98 5.40 8.65 -11.11
N GLY A 99 5.54 7.42 -10.61
CA GLY A 99 4.42 6.54 -10.22
C GLY A 99 3.61 6.97 -8.98
N PRO A 100 2.56 6.22 -8.61
CA PRO A 100 1.57 6.65 -7.61
C PRO A 100 2.10 6.81 -6.19
N GLY A 101 3.17 6.13 -5.77
CA GLY A 101 3.71 6.25 -4.41
C GLY A 101 2.66 5.98 -3.32
N PHE A 102 2.45 4.70 -2.98
CA PHE A 102 1.52 4.36 -1.91
C PHE A 102 2.17 4.58 -0.54
N PHE A 103 1.40 5.14 0.38
CA PHE A 103 1.74 5.32 1.77
C PHE A 103 1.17 4.13 2.53
N GLY A 104 1.98 3.52 3.38
CA GLY A 104 1.54 2.45 4.26
C GLY A 104 2.16 2.52 5.64
N LEU A 105 1.35 2.22 6.64
CA LEU A 105 1.78 2.02 8.02
C LEU A 105 2.17 0.55 8.19
N LEU A 106 3.42 0.26 8.55
CA LEU A 106 3.85 -1.09 8.89
C LEU A 106 3.33 -1.45 10.27
N ILE A 107 2.33 -2.31 10.31
CA ILE A 107 1.72 -2.78 11.54
C ILE A 107 2.16 -4.19 11.88
N ASP A 108 2.23 -4.49 13.17
CA ASP A 108 2.41 -5.85 13.69
C ASP A 108 1.07 -6.34 14.24
N ARG A 109 0.42 -7.22 13.47
CA ARG A 109 -0.84 -7.86 13.85
C ARG A 109 -0.57 -9.33 14.15
N ASP A 110 -0.67 -9.69 15.43
CA ASP A 110 -0.48 -11.06 15.91
C ASP A 110 0.87 -11.70 15.47
N GLY A 111 1.94 -10.91 15.40
CA GLY A 111 3.27 -11.36 14.99
C GLY A 111 3.49 -11.38 13.47
N VAL A 112 2.50 -10.97 12.68
CA VAL A 112 2.59 -10.81 11.24
C VAL A 112 2.75 -9.34 10.89
N LYS A 113 3.87 -9.02 10.21
CA LYS A 113 4.14 -7.68 9.71
C LYS A 113 3.47 -7.46 8.36
N GLU A 114 2.62 -6.45 8.29
CA GLU A 114 1.95 -6.05 7.06
C GLU A 114 1.78 -4.53 7.02
N TYR A 115 1.77 -3.97 5.83
CA TYR A 115 1.48 -2.57 5.59
C TYR A 115 -0.03 -2.37 5.46
N LEU A 116 -0.60 -1.53 6.32
CA LEU A 116 -1.90 -0.89 6.09
C LEU A 116 -1.69 0.24 5.07
N THR A 117 -1.98 -0.04 3.81
CA THR A 117 -1.55 0.76 2.65
C THR A 117 -2.73 1.52 2.04
N TYR A 118 -2.57 2.82 1.82
CA TYR A 118 -3.53 3.62 1.06
C TYR A 118 -3.16 3.63 -0.43
N ALA A 119 -3.85 2.79 -1.20
CA ALA A 119 -3.51 2.47 -2.59
C ALA A 119 -4.13 3.46 -3.60
N VAL A 120 -3.82 4.75 -3.44
CA VAL A 120 -4.25 5.83 -4.34
C VAL A 120 -3.03 6.61 -4.87
N TRP A 121 -3.23 7.36 -5.96
CA TRP A 121 -2.15 8.16 -6.53
C TRP A 121 -1.73 9.31 -5.61
N ALA A 122 -0.42 9.43 -5.39
CA ALA A 122 0.24 10.35 -4.47
C ALA A 122 -0.38 10.32 -3.07
N SER A 123 -0.62 9.12 -2.55
CA SER A 123 -1.41 8.90 -1.32
C SER A 123 -0.95 9.69 -0.10
N GLY A 124 0.37 9.93 0.08
CA GLY A 124 0.89 10.78 1.16
C GLY A 124 0.33 12.21 1.14
N GLN A 125 -0.12 12.69 -0.02
CA GLN A 125 -0.73 14.02 -0.19
C GLN A 125 -2.23 14.07 0.14
N TYR A 126 -2.79 12.93 0.56
CA TYR A 126 -4.19 12.79 1.00
C TYR A 126 -4.29 12.39 2.47
N ILE A 127 -3.20 12.50 3.22
CA ILE A 127 -3.11 12.11 4.62
C ILE A 127 -2.67 13.31 5.44
N MET A 128 -3.34 13.54 6.57
CA MET A 128 -2.97 14.56 7.53
C MET A 128 -2.86 13.95 8.93
N MET A 129 -2.01 14.52 9.77
CA MET A 129 -1.99 14.28 11.21
C MET A 129 -1.89 15.61 11.93
N ASP A 130 -2.79 15.83 12.89
CA ASP A 130 -2.90 17.05 13.68
C ASP A 130 -2.85 18.31 12.79
N ASP A 131 -3.74 18.35 11.79
CA ASP A 131 -3.90 19.44 10.81
C ASP A 131 -2.68 19.71 9.90
N ARG A 132 -1.64 18.86 9.95
CA ARG A 132 -0.44 18.94 9.11
C ARG A 132 -0.39 17.77 8.12
N VAL A 133 -0.19 18.07 6.84
CA VAL A 133 -0.17 17.06 5.76
C VAL A 133 1.09 16.18 5.87
N PHE A 134 0.99 14.89 5.53
CA PHE A 134 2.15 14.00 5.51
C PHE A 134 3.15 14.43 4.44
N GLU A 135 2.65 14.68 3.23
CA GLU A 135 3.43 15.08 2.07
C GLU A 135 2.69 16.13 1.24
N CYS A 136 3.43 16.90 0.45
CA CYS A 136 2.84 17.72 -0.59
C CYS A 136 3.78 17.82 -1.79
N HIS A 137 3.30 18.47 -2.86
CA HIS A 137 4.19 18.74 -3.98
C HIS A 137 5.29 19.71 -3.55
N LEU A 138 6.51 19.45 -4.01
CA LEU A 138 7.75 20.14 -3.63
C LEU A 138 7.64 21.67 -3.58
N THR A 139 6.94 22.28 -4.55
CA THR A 139 6.67 23.73 -4.63
C THR A 139 6.02 24.31 -3.37
N TYR A 140 5.32 23.49 -2.59
CA TYR A 140 4.53 23.90 -1.44
C TYR A 140 5.14 23.52 -0.09
N ASN A 141 6.32 22.88 -0.07
CA ASN A 141 6.92 22.37 1.17
C ASN A 141 7.19 23.47 2.20
N LEU A 142 7.70 24.64 1.79
CA LEU A 142 7.96 25.74 2.72
C LEU A 142 6.68 26.38 3.28
N GLN A 143 5.60 26.37 2.48
CA GLN A 143 4.32 26.98 2.86
C GLN A 143 3.52 26.07 3.80
N PHE A 144 3.43 24.79 3.47
CA PHE A 144 2.60 23.83 4.21
C PHE A 144 3.38 23.02 5.23
N GLN A 145 4.72 23.05 5.15
CA GLN A 145 5.64 22.32 6.02
C GLN A 145 5.15 20.89 6.27
N PRO A 146 5.07 20.00 5.26
CA PRO A 146 4.60 18.62 5.46
C PRO A 146 5.42 17.90 6.55
N TRP A 147 4.88 16.83 7.14
CA TRP A 147 5.62 16.03 8.12
C TRP A 147 6.92 15.44 7.56
N ILE A 148 6.93 15.15 6.25
CA ILE A 148 8.10 14.65 5.54
C ILE A 148 8.34 15.51 4.29
N SER A 149 9.60 15.87 4.07
CA SER A 149 10.09 16.44 2.81
C SER A 149 11.25 15.59 2.29
N GLN A 150 11.11 15.06 1.07
CA GLN A 150 12.16 14.33 0.38
C GLN A 150 12.55 15.12 -0.88
N TRP A 151 13.46 16.08 -0.70
CA TRP A 151 14.06 16.88 -1.76
C TRP A 151 15.38 16.26 -2.28
N SER A 152 15.92 16.67 -3.42
CA SER A 152 17.24 16.17 -3.88
C SER A 152 18.42 16.76 -3.11
N ASP A 153 18.25 17.98 -2.60
CA ASP A 153 19.19 18.71 -1.76
C ASP A 153 18.89 18.47 -0.28
N GLU A 154 19.88 17.94 0.46
CA GLU A 154 19.74 17.52 1.87
C GLU A 154 19.27 18.62 2.82
N LYS A 155 19.48 19.91 2.50
CA LYS A 155 19.11 21.04 3.36
C LYS A 155 17.60 21.25 3.48
N ASP A 156 16.84 20.79 2.50
CA ASP A 156 15.38 20.91 2.43
C ASP A 156 14.70 19.55 2.63
N GLN A 157 15.43 18.57 3.19
CA GLN A 157 14.89 17.29 3.63
C GLN A 157 14.64 17.31 5.14
N TRP A 158 13.50 16.77 5.56
CA TRP A 158 13.22 16.52 6.97
C TRP A 158 12.21 15.38 7.10
N ASP A 159 12.20 14.78 8.30
CA ASP A 159 11.29 13.72 8.70
C ASP A 159 10.94 13.91 10.17
N ASP A 160 9.84 14.63 10.40
CA ASP A 160 9.28 14.81 11.73
C ASP A 160 8.29 13.68 12.09
N LEU A 161 7.95 12.82 11.11
CA LEU A 161 6.92 11.79 11.25
C LEU A 161 7.44 10.54 11.95
N SER A 162 8.67 10.14 11.60
CA SER A 162 9.32 8.92 12.09
C SER A 162 9.29 8.79 13.61
N GLU A 163 9.58 9.85 14.34
CA GLU A 163 9.63 9.81 15.79
C GLU A 163 8.27 9.66 16.46
N ILE A 164 7.19 10.02 15.75
CA ILE A 164 5.82 9.95 16.27
C ILE A 164 5.22 8.59 15.93
N LEU A 165 5.32 8.15 14.67
CA LEU A 165 4.65 6.92 14.23
C LEU A 165 5.30 5.64 14.75
N LYS A 166 6.64 5.60 14.84
CA LYS A 166 7.34 4.38 15.27
C LYS A 166 6.99 4.05 16.72
N GLU A 167 6.63 2.80 16.94
CA GLU A 167 6.20 2.24 18.23
C GLU A 167 4.90 2.81 18.77
N SER A 168 4.16 3.61 17.98
CA SER A 168 2.84 4.10 18.37
C SER A 168 1.82 2.97 18.37
N ILE A 169 0.79 3.12 19.22
CA ILE A 169 -0.30 2.15 19.37
C ILE A 169 -1.58 2.75 18.83
N ILE A 170 -2.28 2.02 17.97
CA ILE A 170 -3.63 2.40 17.52
C ILE A 170 -4.61 2.21 18.68
N VAL A 171 -5.30 3.26 19.07
CA VAL A 171 -6.26 3.25 20.20
C VAL A 171 -7.70 3.50 19.76
N GLY A 172 -7.90 4.00 18.54
CA GLY A 172 -9.22 4.27 17.99
C GLY A 172 -9.20 4.25 16.47
N VAL A 173 -10.30 3.82 15.86
CA VAL A 173 -10.49 3.86 14.41
C VAL A 173 -11.92 4.29 14.12
N ASP A 174 -12.07 5.29 13.26
CA ASP A 174 -13.36 5.76 12.75
C ASP A 174 -13.33 5.73 11.22
N LEU A 175 -14.40 5.22 10.61
CA LEU A 175 -14.47 4.98 9.18
C LEU A 175 -15.81 5.48 8.64
N THR A 176 -15.71 6.30 7.60
CA THR A 176 -16.83 6.72 6.76
C THR A 176 -16.57 6.31 5.31
N ASP A 177 -17.50 6.61 4.40
CA ASP A 177 -17.30 6.33 2.98
C ASP A 177 -16.11 7.13 2.38
N SER A 178 -15.80 8.31 2.92
CA SER A 178 -14.81 9.24 2.36
C SER A 178 -13.58 9.49 3.23
N GLN A 179 -13.53 8.95 4.44
CA GLN A 179 -12.48 9.25 5.40
C GLN A 179 -12.25 8.07 6.34
N LEU A 180 -10.98 7.80 6.65
CA LEU A 180 -10.53 6.90 7.69
C LEU A 180 -9.69 7.70 8.69
N ASN A 181 -10.08 7.68 9.95
CA ASN A 181 -9.33 8.25 11.05
C ASN A 181 -8.74 7.13 11.90
N ILE A 182 -7.45 7.22 12.20
CA ILE A 182 -6.72 6.32 13.10
C ILE A 182 -6.18 7.17 14.24
N GLU A 183 -6.74 7.00 15.43
CA GLU A 183 -6.20 7.58 16.66
C GLU A 183 -5.06 6.71 17.15
N ILE A 184 -3.90 7.33 17.35
CA ILE A 184 -2.70 6.68 17.87
C ILE A 184 -2.26 7.34 19.18
N VAL A 185 -1.58 6.57 20.02
CA VAL A 185 -0.82 7.10 21.17
C VAL A 185 0.66 6.89 20.92
N SER A 186 1.42 7.99 20.99
CA SER A 186 2.89 8.00 20.90
C SER A 186 3.44 8.83 22.04
N LYS A 187 4.36 8.27 22.84
CA LYS A 187 4.98 8.95 24.00
C LYS A 187 3.94 9.64 24.91
N GLU A 188 2.83 8.95 25.18
CA GLU A 188 1.68 9.44 25.98
C GLU A 188 0.85 10.57 25.36
N VAL A 189 1.20 11.01 24.15
CA VAL A 189 0.44 12.00 23.38
C VAL A 189 -0.48 11.29 22.39
N LYS A 190 -1.72 11.79 22.27
CA LYS A 190 -2.69 11.32 21.29
C LYS A 190 -2.54 12.12 20.01
N HIS A 191 -2.55 11.41 18.88
CA HIS A 191 -2.54 11.99 17.54
C HIS A 191 -3.64 11.35 16.70
N ILE A 192 -4.15 12.07 15.71
CA ILE A 192 -5.15 11.53 14.77
C ILE A 192 -4.56 11.56 13.37
N ILE A 193 -4.43 10.40 12.75
CA ILE A 193 -4.06 10.25 11.35
C ILE A 193 -5.34 10.13 10.53
N SER A 194 -5.57 11.08 9.63
CA SER A 194 -6.76 11.15 8.78
C SER A 194 -6.39 10.90 7.33
N PHE A 195 -6.95 9.84 6.75
CA PHE A 195 -6.86 9.51 5.33
C PHE A 195 -8.12 10.02 4.65
N TYR A 196 -7.97 10.76 3.55
CA TYR A 196 -9.08 11.41 2.87
C TYR A 196 -9.27 10.89 1.44
N LYS A 197 -10.53 10.69 1.04
CA LYS A 197 -10.93 10.76 -0.37
C LYS A 197 -10.68 12.17 -0.91
N PHE A 198 -11.06 13.19 -0.13
CA PHE A 198 -10.84 14.59 -0.41
C PHE A 198 -10.96 15.44 0.86
N ASN A 199 -10.14 16.48 0.96
CA ASN A 199 -10.28 17.55 1.92
C ASN A 199 -9.80 18.86 1.28
N LYS A 200 -10.57 19.94 1.44
CA LYS A 200 -10.29 21.27 0.86
C LYS A 200 -9.02 21.93 1.42
N GLU A 201 -8.54 21.49 2.57
CA GLU A 201 -7.35 21.98 3.25
C GLU A 201 -6.07 21.29 2.74
N LEU A 202 -6.22 20.23 1.95
CA LEU A 202 -5.08 19.59 1.32
C LEU A 202 -4.39 20.56 0.35
N PRO A 203 -3.05 20.56 0.31
CA PRO A 203 -2.28 21.39 -0.60
C PRO A 203 -2.70 21.14 -2.07
N PRO A 204 -2.62 22.16 -2.93
CA PRO A 204 -2.89 22.00 -4.36
C PRO A 204 -1.92 21.04 -5.05
N HIS A 205 -2.27 20.59 -6.25
CA HIS A 205 -1.37 19.85 -7.13
C HIS A 205 -0.18 20.72 -7.56
N GLY A 206 0.90 20.10 -8.05
CA GLY A 206 2.11 20.83 -8.47
C GLY A 206 1.90 21.87 -9.58
N ASN A 207 0.82 21.77 -10.34
CA ASN A 207 0.40 22.75 -11.35
C ASN A 207 -0.41 23.92 -10.77
N GLY A 208 -0.63 23.97 -9.45
CA GLY A 208 -1.45 24.98 -8.78
C GLY A 208 -2.96 24.73 -8.79
N GLU A 209 -3.44 23.68 -9.46
CA GLU A 209 -4.86 23.32 -9.39
C GLU A 209 -5.23 22.83 -7.98
N ALA A 210 -6.45 23.15 -7.55
CA ALA A 210 -7.02 22.61 -6.33
C ALA A 210 -6.97 21.07 -6.35
N ARG A 211 -6.74 20.48 -5.17
CA ARG A 211 -6.73 19.03 -5.00
C ARG A 211 -8.06 18.43 -5.48
N LYS A 212 -7.99 17.31 -6.21
CA LYS A 212 -9.18 16.55 -6.65
C LYS A 212 -9.45 15.39 -5.69
N HIS A 213 -10.50 14.63 -5.94
CA HIS A 213 -10.71 13.38 -5.20
C HIS A 213 -9.59 12.38 -5.51
N ALA A 214 -9.14 11.62 -4.51
CA ALA A 214 -8.15 10.55 -4.67
C ALA A 214 -8.66 9.40 -5.55
N PHE A 215 -9.98 9.20 -5.57
CA PHE A 215 -10.70 8.22 -6.38
C PHE A 215 -12.13 8.71 -6.62
N GLU A 216 -12.76 8.25 -7.70
CA GLU A 216 -14.11 8.66 -8.08
C GLU A 216 -15.19 7.79 -7.43
N GLU A 217 -15.06 6.47 -7.57
CA GLU A 217 -16.07 5.48 -7.19
C GLU A 217 -15.67 4.68 -5.95
N GLY A 218 -16.67 4.13 -5.23
CA GLY A 218 -16.45 3.31 -4.04
C GLY A 218 -16.14 4.11 -2.78
N ASN A 219 -15.78 3.36 -1.73
CA ASN A 219 -15.51 3.88 -0.39
C ASN A 219 -14.03 3.78 -0.07
N ILE A 220 -13.53 4.63 0.84
CA ILE A 220 -12.10 4.66 1.21
C ILE A 220 -11.60 3.30 1.70
N SER A 221 -12.46 2.51 2.37
CA SER A 221 -12.11 1.16 2.84
C SER A 221 -11.76 0.17 1.72
N ASN A 222 -12.20 0.42 0.47
CA ASN A 222 -11.80 -0.38 -0.69
C ASN A 222 -10.39 -0.01 -1.21
N TYR A 223 -9.86 1.15 -0.81
CA TYR A 223 -8.55 1.66 -1.20
C TYR A 223 -7.50 1.53 -0.09
N ILE A 224 -7.91 1.12 1.10
CA ILE A 224 -7.01 0.73 2.19
C ILE A 224 -6.80 -0.78 2.12
N VAL A 225 -5.58 -1.23 1.84
CA VAL A 225 -5.25 -2.64 1.64
C VAL A 225 -4.16 -3.11 2.60
N PHE A 226 -4.26 -4.37 3.03
CA PHE A 226 -3.23 -5.05 3.80
C PHE A 226 -2.24 -5.72 2.85
N CYS A 227 -1.00 -5.26 2.88
CA CYS A 227 0.09 -5.79 2.07
C CYS A 227 1.13 -6.45 2.99
N ASN A 228 1.35 -7.75 2.86
CA ASN A 228 2.48 -8.42 3.51
C ASN A 228 3.79 -7.64 3.27
N ALA A 229 4.63 -7.54 4.31
CA ALA A 229 5.85 -6.72 4.27
C ALA A 229 6.87 -7.15 3.19
N ASP A 230 6.85 -8.41 2.78
CA ASP A 230 7.75 -8.98 1.77
C ASP A 230 7.14 -9.03 0.36
N ALA A 231 5.91 -8.51 0.19
CA ALA A 231 5.17 -8.53 -1.06
C ALA A 231 5.19 -7.17 -1.77
N VAL A 232 4.84 -7.19 -3.06
CA VAL A 232 4.85 -6.02 -3.94
C VAL A 232 3.47 -5.82 -4.56
N LEU A 233 2.94 -4.59 -4.45
CA LEU A 233 1.75 -4.14 -5.16
C LEU A 233 2.15 -3.61 -6.55
N HIS A 234 1.66 -4.22 -7.61
CA HIS A 234 1.97 -3.83 -8.99
C HIS A 234 0.91 -2.89 -9.54
N VAL A 235 1.33 -1.77 -10.14
CA VAL A 235 0.44 -0.71 -10.66
C VAL A 235 0.44 -0.53 -12.16
#